data_AF-A0ABD2M4L4-F1
#
_entry.id   AF-A0ABD2M4L4-F1
#
_cell.length_a   1.000
_cell.length_b   1.000
_cell.length_c   1.000
_cell.angle_alpha   90.00
_cell.angle_beta   90.00
_cell.angle_gamma   90.00
#
_symmetry.space_group_name_H-M   'P 1'
#
loop_
_entity.id
_entity.type
_entity.pdbx_description
1 polymer ?
#
loop_
_entity_poly.entity_id
_entity_poly.type
_entity_poly.pdbx_seq_one_letter_code
_entity_poly.pdbx_strand_id
1 'polypeptide(L)'
;MEKVLKKREYTDVEFLVGKDDKKEASQKKNIFKALHWADEQCRQNDIECSADNRGKMLDKVLPNIRFPLIPKEDFTKSVVSTDVLTMEEVISVYQHYSHPNLSDAPGLFPLKFLTHRRYKSEGTIEMEIDKVSEFAVEEVGSRRFSDAVDIGGMPWKILAEIKTKNESTEKWLGFFLCYDPKKGKKALTLFVNLQAKR
;
A
#
# COMPACT_ATOMS: atom_id res chain seq x y z
N MET A 1 8.94 9.17 41.14
CA MET A 1 7.66 8.47 40.91
C MET A 1 7.37 8.51 39.43
N GLU A 2 7.68 7.41 38.72
CA GLU A 2 7.34 7.22 37.31
C GLU A 2 5.81 7.09 37.20
N LYS A 3 5.14 8.13 36.70
CA LYS A 3 3.70 8.06 36.43
C LYS A 3 3.51 7.15 35.21
N VAL A 4 3.01 5.94 35.46
CA VAL A 4 2.66 4.95 34.42
C VAL A 4 1.58 5.56 33.52
N LEU A 5 1.95 5.85 32.27
CA LEU A 5 1.06 6.35 31.23
C LEU A 5 -0.09 5.34 31.03
N LYS A 6 -1.33 5.76 31.32
CA LYS A 6 -2.52 4.94 31.07
C LYS A 6 -2.71 4.80 29.55
N LYS A 7 -2.31 3.64 29.01
CA LYS A 7 -2.65 3.16 27.66
C LYS A 7 -4.18 3.17 27.49
N ARG A 8 -4.74 4.21 26.87
CA ARG A 8 -6.07 4.12 26.25
C ARG A 8 -5.93 3.59 24.83
N GLU A 9 -6.89 2.76 24.46
CA GLU A 9 -6.78 1.69 23.47
C GLU A 9 -6.76 2.12 22.00
N TYR A 10 -6.42 1.12 21.19
CA TYR A 10 -6.08 1.05 19.77
C TYR A 10 -7.08 1.66 18.75
N THR A 11 -8.18 2.28 19.19
CA THR A 11 -9.26 2.80 18.33
C THR A 11 -8.99 4.20 17.75
N ASP A 12 -8.06 4.97 18.31
CA ASP A 12 -7.79 6.34 17.85
C ASP A 12 -6.85 6.42 16.62
N VAL A 13 -6.01 5.41 16.38
CA VAL A 13 -5.01 5.47 15.29
C VAL A 13 -5.67 5.53 13.91
N GLU A 14 -6.71 4.71 13.68
CA GLU A 14 -7.48 4.75 12.43
C GLU A 14 -8.21 6.08 12.25
N PHE A 15 -8.69 6.68 13.35
CA PHE A 15 -9.37 7.97 13.34
C PHE A 15 -8.41 9.12 13.00
N LEU A 16 -7.19 9.09 13.54
CA LEU A 16 -6.18 10.13 13.35
C LEU A 16 -5.52 10.06 11.97
N VAL A 17 -5.29 8.85 11.44
CA VAL A 17 -4.56 8.63 10.18
C VAL A 17 -5.52 8.51 8.98
N GLY A 18 -6.82 8.33 9.21
CA GLY A 18 -7.81 8.19 8.14
C GLY A 18 -7.71 6.83 7.44
N LYS A 19 -8.86 6.33 6.95
CA LYS A 19 -8.92 5.00 6.36
C LYS A 19 -8.23 4.91 5.00
N ASP A 20 -8.26 5.96 4.16
CA ASP A 20 -7.85 5.76 2.77
C ASP A 20 -7.46 7.01 1.97
N ASP A 21 -6.52 7.79 2.50
CA ASP A 21 -6.28 9.09 1.88
C ASP A 21 -5.05 9.04 0.98
N LYS A 22 -5.25 8.69 -0.29
CA LYS A 22 -4.22 8.70 -1.35
C LYS A 22 -3.60 10.09 -1.63
N LYS A 23 -4.06 11.14 -0.95
CA LYS A 23 -3.72 12.55 -1.22
C LYS A 23 -2.72 13.10 -0.20
N GLU A 24 -1.72 13.83 -0.70
CA GLU A 24 -0.66 14.48 0.06
C GLU A 24 -1.23 15.46 1.12
N ALA A 25 -2.24 16.25 0.73
CA ALA A 25 -2.96 17.17 1.60
C ALA A 25 -3.58 16.48 2.83
N SER A 26 -3.92 15.20 2.70
CA SER A 26 -4.42 14.43 3.85
C SER A 26 -3.31 14.05 4.81
N GLN A 27 -2.12 13.65 4.33
CA GLN A 27 -1.02 13.29 5.23
C GLN A 27 -0.60 14.48 6.10
N LYS A 28 -0.54 15.68 5.51
CA LYS A 28 -0.35 16.94 6.27
C LYS A 28 -1.47 17.18 7.29
N LYS A 29 -2.74 16.92 6.93
CA LYS A 29 -3.87 17.06 7.87
C LYS A 29 -3.79 16.04 9.02
N ASN A 30 -3.34 14.83 8.75
CA ASN A 30 -3.24 13.74 9.72
C ASN A 30 -2.22 14.05 10.81
N ILE A 31 -1.05 14.61 10.46
CA ILE A 31 -0.07 15.02 11.48
C ILE A 31 -0.63 16.12 12.39
N PHE A 32 -1.32 17.14 11.86
CA PHE A 32 -1.91 18.17 12.71
C PHE A 32 -3.03 17.64 13.60
N LYS A 33 -3.86 16.71 13.11
CA LYS A 33 -4.84 16.01 13.96
C LYS A 33 -4.18 15.20 15.06
N ALA A 34 -3.11 14.48 14.73
CA ALA A 34 -2.34 13.68 15.66
C ALA A 34 -1.73 14.58 16.76
N LEU A 35 -1.14 15.71 16.39
CA LEU A 35 -0.60 16.69 17.34
C LEU A 35 -1.67 17.23 18.28
N HIS A 36 -2.83 17.62 17.75
CA HIS A 36 -3.95 18.08 18.59
C HIS A 36 -4.43 17.00 19.56
N TRP A 37 -4.50 15.74 19.11
CA TRP A 37 -4.82 14.62 19.99
C TRP A 37 -3.73 14.40 21.04
N ALA A 38 -2.46 14.51 20.69
CA ALA A 38 -1.34 14.36 21.62
C ALA A 38 -1.35 15.45 22.71
N ASP A 39 -1.66 16.69 22.34
CA ASP A 39 -1.87 17.79 23.30
C ASP A 39 -3.00 17.46 24.28
N GLU A 40 -4.12 16.94 23.77
CA GLU A 40 -5.25 16.53 24.60
C GLU A 40 -4.88 15.38 25.54
N GLN A 41 -4.14 14.38 25.07
CA GLN A 41 -3.62 13.32 25.94
C GLN A 41 -2.66 13.86 26.99
N CYS A 42 -1.79 14.80 26.66
CA CYS A 42 -0.91 15.44 27.64
C CYS A 42 -1.70 16.16 28.74
N ARG A 43 -2.71 16.96 28.35
CA ARG A 43 -3.62 17.63 29.31
C ARG A 43 -4.35 16.64 30.21
N GLN A 44 -4.88 15.56 29.64
CA GLN A 44 -5.60 14.54 30.41
C GLN A 44 -4.71 13.77 31.39
N ASN A 45 -3.41 13.65 31.10
CA ASN A 45 -2.43 13.00 31.97
C ASN A 45 -1.71 13.99 32.91
N ASP A 46 -2.09 15.27 32.90
CA ASP A 46 -1.49 16.32 33.71
C ASP A 46 0.03 16.41 33.51
N ILE A 47 0.45 16.36 32.24
CA ILE A 47 1.83 16.53 31.81
C ILE A 47 1.94 17.69 30.82
N GLU A 48 3.11 18.32 30.77
CA GLU A 48 3.39 19.40 29.84
C GLU A 48 3.27 18.94 28.38
N CYS A 49 2.66 19.77 27.53
CA CYS A 49 2.57 19.53 26.08
C CYS A 49 3.90 19.88 25.38
N SER A 50 4.99 19.20 25.77
CA SER A 50 6.32 19.33 25.14
C SER A 50 6.43 18.43 23.91
N ALA A 51 7.41 18.70 23.03
CA ALA A 51 7.67 17.88 21.85
C ALA A 51 7.99 16.41 22.21
N ASP A 52 8.80 16.20 23.25
CA ASP A 52 9.13 14.85 23.76
C ASP A 52 7.89 14.10 24.27
N ASN A 53 7.01 14.77 25.03
CA ASN A 53 5.77 14.15 25.51
C ASN A 53 4.80 13.85 24.36
N ARG A 54 4.66 14.75 23.38
CA ARG A 54 3.88 14.49 22.16
C ARG A 54 4.44 13.30 21.39
N GLY A 55 5.76 13.24 21.21
CA GLY A 55 6.45 12.12 20.56
C GLY A 55 6.12 10.79 21.24
N LYS A 56 6.18 10.75 22.58
CA LYS A 56 5.79 9.56 23.38
C LYS A 56 4.32 9.17 23.20
N MET A 57 3.41 10.15 23.16
CA MET A 57 1.99 9.89 22.89
C MET A 57 1.75 9.35 21.48
N LEU A 58 2.55 9.82 20.51
CA LEU A 58 2.41 9.52 19.09
C LEU A 58 3.30 8.39 18.59
N ASP A 59 4.09 7.73 19.44
CA ASP A 59 5.04 6.68 19.06
C ASP A 59 4.43 5.60 18.15
N LYS A 60 3.17 5.22 18.41
CA LYS A 60 2.42 4.24 17.59
C LYS A 60 1.69 4.85 16.39
N VAL A 61 1.50 6.17 16.37
CA VAL A 61 0.76 6.90 15.33
C VAL A 61 1.69 7.40 14.23
N LEU A 62 2.88 7.92 14.59
CA LEU A 62 3.84 8.50 13.65
C LEU A 62 4.25 7.53 12.53
N PRO A 63 4.55 6.24 12.78
CA PRO A 63 4.90 5.28 11.71
C PRO A 63 3.78 5.09 10.68
N ASN A 64 2.53 5.35 11.05
CA ASN A 64 1.37 5.23 10.18
C ASN A 64 1.14 6.47 9.30
N ILE A 65 1.76 7.60 9.64
CA ILE A 65 1.74 8.82 8.81
C ILE A 65 2.82 8.71 7.74
N ARG A 66 2.42 8.94 6.48
CA ARG A 66 3.32 8.82 5.32
C ARG A 66 4.00 10.14 5.05
N PHE A 67 4.95 10.53 5.91
CA PHE A 67 5.76 11.74 5.71
C PHE A 67 6.42 11.84 4.32
N PRO A 68 6.93 10.75 3.72
CA PRO A 68 7.45 10.78 2.35
C PRO A 68 6.45 11.23 1.27
N LEU A 69 5.14 11.16 1.53
CA LEU A 69 4.09 11.65 0.62
C LEU A 69 3.72 13.12 0.86
N ILE A 70 4.26 13.77 1.88
CA ILE A 70 4.13 15.22 2.08
C ILE A 70 5.17 15.88 1.16
N PRO A 71 4.85 16.94 0.40
CA PRO A 71 5.84 17.66 -0.39
C PRO A 71 7.00 18.14 0.47
N LYS A 72 8.23 18.04 -0.04
CA LYS A 72 9.46 18.37 0.70
C LYS A 72 9.37 19.73 1.41
N GLU A 73 8.91 20.76 0.70
CA GLU A 73 8.78 22.11 1.26
C GLU A 73 7.80 22.18 2.44
N ASP A 74 6.66 21.49 2.32
CA ASP A 74 5.65 21.42 3.37
C ASP A 74 6.16 20.62 4.57
N PHE A 75 6.88 19.52 4.31
CA PHE A 75 7.51 18.75 5.37
C PHE A 75 8.51 19.61 6.16
N THR A 76 9.39 20.35 5.48
CA THR A 76 10.35 21.26 6.12
C THR A 76 9.65 22.35 6.93
N LYS A 77 8.64 23.02 6.37
CA LYS A 77 8.00 24.18 7.01
C LYS A 77 7.05 23.79 8.14
N SER A 78 6.31 22.71 7.97
CA SER A 78 5.17 22.36 8.82
C SER A 78 5.38 21.15 9.72
N VAL A 79 6.25 20.20 9.35
CA VAL A 79 6.45 18.98 10.14
C VAL A 79 7.71 19.07 10.98
N VAL A 80 8.84 19.41 10.36
CA VAL A 80 10.14 19.52 11.08
C VAL A 80 10.07 20.55 12.21
N SER A 81 9.35 21.65 12.02
CA SER A 81 9.14 22.69 13.02
C SER A 81 8.36 22.24 14.26
N THR A 82 7.73 21.06 14.24
CA THR A 82 6.96 20.55 15.38
C THR A 82 7.81 19.76 16.37
N ASP A 83 9.05 19.40 16.00
CA ASP A 83 10.04 18.72 16.84
C ASP A 83 9.59 17.36 17.41
N VAL A 84 8.52 16.77 16.85
CA VAL A 84 8.01 15.45 17.27
C VAL A 84 8.72 14.29 16.59
N LEU A 85 9.46 14.57 15.52
CA LEU A 85 10.29 13.59 14.82
C LEU A 85 11.74 13.73 15.28
N THR A 86 12.41 12.61 15.50
CA THR A 86 13.85 12.64 15.79
C THR A 86 14.65 13.10 14.57
N MET A 87 15.87 13.61 14.78
CA MET A 87 16.74 14.02 13.67
C MET A 87 17.03 12.86 12.70
N GLU A 88 17.17 11.64 13.21
CA GLU A 88 17.36 10.44 12.37
C GLU A 88 16.15 10.20 11.45
N GLU A 89 14.93 10.34 11.99
CA GLU A 89 13.69 10.20 11.23
C GLU A 89 13.54 11.31 10.18
N VAL A 90 13.85 12.56 10.54
CA VAL A 90 13.87 13.68 9.60
C VAL A 90 14.86 13.43 8.47
N ILE A 91 16.09 13.00 8.79
CA ILE A 91 17.11 12.68 7.79
C ILE A 91 16.65 11.53 6.89
N SER A 92 16.03 10.47 7.45
CA SER A 92 15.53 9.34 6.66
C SER A 92 14.50 9.77 5.59
N VAL A 93 13.61 10.72 5.92
CA VAL A 93 12.63 11.26 4.98
C VAL A 93 13.32 12.11 3.91
N TYR A 94 14.32 12.93 4.26
CA TYR A 94 15.10 13.69 3.27
C TYR A 94 15.93 12.81 2.35
N GLN A 95 16.49 11.71 2.87
CA GLN A 95 17.17 10.70 2.06
C GLN A 95 16.20 10.09 1.05
N HIS A 96 14.95 9.81 1.46
CA HIS A 96 13.92 9.32 0.55
C HIS A 96 13.55 10.32 -0.54
N TYR A 97 13.40 11.62 -0.23
CA TYR A 97 13.16 12.65 -1.25
C TYR A 97 14.29 12.73 -2.29
N SER A 98 15.52 12.44 -1.87
CA SER A 98 16.70 12.50 -2.75
C SER A 98 16.85 11.22 -3.57
N HIS A 99 16.58 10.06 -2.96
CA HIS A 99 16.77 8.74 -3.55
C HIS A 99 15.67 7.77 -3.09
N PRO A 100 14.48 7.80 -3.71
CA PRO A 100 13.33 7.02 -3.24
C PRO A 100 13.52 5.50 -3.31
N ASN A 101 14.44 5.03 -4.16
CA ASN A 101 14.74 3.60 -4.34
C ASN A 101 15.89 3.08 -3.46
N LEU A 102 16.53 3.95 -2.68
CA LEU A 102 17.70 3.58 -1.87
C LEU A 102 17.40 3.55 -0.37
N SER A 103 16.15 3.74 0.06
CA SER A 103 15.81 3.87 1.49
C SER A 103 16.20 2.68 2.37
N ASP A 104 16.46 1.50 1.78
CA ASP A 104 16.91 0.28 2.47
C ASP A 104 18.40 -0.05 2.23
N ALA A 105 19.16 0.85 1.62
CA ALA A 105 20.57 0.63 1.31
C ALA A 105 21.44 0.66 2.59
N PRO A 106 22.48 -0.20 2.69
CA PRO A 106 23.42 -0.18 3.82
C PRO A 106 24.08 1.20 3.98
N GLY A 107 24.11 1.71 5.21
CA GLY A 107 24.74 3.00 5.55
C GLY A 107 23.82 4.22 5.51
N LEU A 108 22.52 4.04 5.23
CA LEU A 108 21.51 5.08 5.35
C LEU A 108 20.70 4.96 6.65
N PHE A 109 20.00 6.03 7.02
CA PHE A 109 19.09 5.98 8.17
C PHE A 109 17.85 5.18 7.74
N PRO A 110 17.45 4.14 8.51
CA PRO A 110 16.34 3.29 8.14
C PRO A 110 15.04 4.10 8.14
N LEU A 111 14.32 4.07 7.03
CA LEU A 111 13.05 4.77 6.91
C LEU A 111 11.95 4.00 7.65
N LYS A 112 11.50 4.55 8.78
CA LYS A 112 10.43 3.94 9.61
C LYS A 112 9.02 4.24 9.11
N PHE A 113 8.88 5.13 8.13
CA PHE A 113 7.58 5.59 7.64
C PHE A 113 7.20 4.91 6.34
N LEU A 114 5.92 4.63 6.20
CA LEU A 114 5.37 4.08 4.97
C LEU A 114 5.62 5.05 3.79
N THR A 115 6.17 4.52 2.69
CA THR A 115 6.51 5.26 1.47
C THR A 115 5.46 5.10 0.37
N HIS A 116 4.74 3.98 0.37
CA HIS A 116 3.80 3.67 -0.67
C HIS A 116 2.44 4.32 -0.44
N ARG A 117 1.74 4.65 -1.53
CA ARG A 117 0.30 4.87 -1.46
C ARG A 117 -0.35 3.57 -0.98
N ARG A 118 -1.32 3.61 -0.05
CA ARG A 118 -2.21 2.48 0.18
C ARG A 118 -2.96 2.26 -1.14
N TYR A 119 -2.52 1.27 -1.89
CA TYR A 119 -3.30 0.74 -3.00
C TYR A 119 -4.28 -0.23 -2.39
N LYS A 120 -5.52 -0.22 -2.88
CA LYS A 120 -6.55 -1.15 -2.44
C LYS A 120 -5.97 -2.57 -2.61
N SER A 121 -5.80 -3.30 -1.52
CA SER A 121 -5.31 -4.70 -1.55
C SER A 121 -6.37 -5.64 -2.12
N GLU A 122 -7.59 -5.14 -2.26
CA GLU A 122 -8.75 -5.83 -2.82
C GLU A 122 -9.21 -5.11 -4.09
N GLY A 123 -9.39 -5.87 -5.16
CA GLY A 123 -9.94 -5.41 -6.42
C GLY A 123 -10.56 -6.57 -7.17
N THR A 124 -11.61 -6.28 -7.92
CA THR A 124 -12.25 -7.25 -8.82
C THR A 124 -11.72 -7.02 -10.22
N ILE A 125 -11.28 -8.09 -10.88
CA ILE A 125 -10.92 -8.08 -12.29
C ILE A 125 -11.96 -8.91 -13.02
N GLU A 126 -12.60 -8.30 -13.99
CA GLU A 126 -13.60 -8.95 -14.82
C GLU A 126 -13.07 -9.07 -16.25
N MET A 127 -13.34 -10.20 -16.88
CA MET A 127 -13.04 -10.45 -18.28
C MET A 127 -14.30 -10.98 -18.94
N GLU A 128 -14.83 -10.24 -19.91
CA GLU A 128 -15.98 -10.68 -20.69
C GLU A 128 -15.51 -11.51 -21.88
N ILE A 129 -16.18 -12.64 -22.12
CA ILE A 129 -15.96 -13.51 -23.27
C ILE A 129 -17.31 -13.72 -23.95
N ASP A 130 -17.61 -12.88 -24.93
CA ASP A 130 -18.92 -12.83 -25.59
C ASP A 130 -19.31 -14.17 -26.25
N LYS A 131 -18.33 -14.90 -26.78
CA LYS A 131 -18.54 -16.17 -27.48
C LYS A 131 -17.45 -17.19 -27.18
N VAL A 132 -17.71 -18.02 -26.18
CA VAL A 132 -16.84 -19.14 -25.80
C VAL A 132 -16.66 -20.16 -26.95
N SER A 133 -17.65 -20.28 -27.85
CA SER A 133 -17.60 -21.17 -29.02
C SER A 133 -16.56 -20.75 -30.05
N GLU A 134 -16.36 -19.45 -30.28
CA GLU A 134 -15.29 -18.94 -31.15
C GLU A 134 -13.91 -19.26 -30.58
N PHE A 135 -13.80 -19.30 -29.25
CA PHE A 135 -12.59 -19.68 -28.54
C PHE A 135 -12.22 -21.17 -28.73
N ALA A 136 -13.19 -22.07 -28.95
CA ALA A 136 -12.87 -23.48 -29.20
C ALA A 136 -12.25 -23.72 -30.59
N VAL A 137 -12.50 -22.81 -31.53
CA VAL A 137 -12.01 -22.87 -32.92
C VAL A 137 -10.60 -22.29 -33.06
N GLU A 138 -10.22 -21.36 -32.18
CA GLU A 138 -8.89 -20.74 -32.18
C GLU A 138 -7.74 -21.74 -32.02
N GLU A 139 -6.57 -21.32 -32.53
CA GLU A 139 -5.34 -22.10 -32.49
C GLU A 139 -4.82 -22.28 -31.05
N VAL A 140 -4.21 -23.44 -30.81
CA VAL A 140 -3.58 -23.76 -29.53
C VAL A 140 -2.47 -22.74 -29.26
N GLY A 141 -2.47 -22.14 -28.07
CA GLY A 141 -1.55 -21.05 -27.73
C GLY A 141 -2.06 -19.65 -28.04
N SER A 142 -3.29 -19.51 -28.57
CA SER A 142 -3.99 -18.21 -28.59
C SER A 142 -4.13 -17.66 -27.16
N ARG A 143 -3.88 -16.36 -27.01
CA ARG A 143 -3.86 -15.65 -25.73
C ARG A 143 -4.69 -14.39 -25.81
N ARG A 144 -5.58 -14.20 -24.85
CA ARG A 144 -6.29 -12.93 -24.64
C ARG A 144 -6.03 -12.40 -23.24
N PHE A 145 -5.94 -11.08 -23.11
CA PHE A 145 -5.74 -10.41 -21.82
C PHE A 145 -6.94 -9.53 -21.51
N SER A 146 -7.34 -9.46 -20.24
CA SER A 146 -8.23 -8.42 -19.75
C SER A 146 -7.52 -7.06 -19.72
N ASP A 147 -8.31 -6.01 -19.50
CA ASP A 147 -7.78 -4.73 -19.07
C ASP A 147 -7.02 -4.87 -17.74
N ALA A 148 -6.06 -3.96 -17.54
CA ALA A 148 -5.26 -3.93 -16.32
C ALA A 148 -6.05 -3.31 -15.17
N VAL A 149 -5.99 -3.93 -14.00
CA VAL A 149 -6.56 -3.39 -12.75
C VAL A 149 -5.46 -3.29 -11.71
N ASP A 150 -5.26 -2.10 -11.16
CA ASP A 150 -4.27 -1.87 -10.10
C ASP A 150 -4.77 -2.40 -8.76
N ILE A 151 -4.16 -3.50 -8.28
CA ILE A 151 -4.45 -4.12 -6.98
C ILE A 151 -3.14 -4.21 -6.20
N GLY A 152 -3.10 -3.61 -5.01
CA GLY A 152 -1.88 -3.56 -4.20
C GLY A 152 -0.72 -2.78 -4.85
N GLY A 153 -1.02 -1.91 -5.82
CA GLY A 153 -0.01 -1.09 -6.52
C GLY A 153 0.66 -1.82 -7.67
N MET A 154 0.09 -2.96 -8.07
CA MET A 154 0.54 -3.79 -9.17
C MET A 154 -0.59 -3.87 -10.21
N PRO A 155 -0.33 -3.60 -11.51
CA PRO A 155 -1.31 -3.77 -12.57
C PRO A 155 -1.53 -5.25 -12.91
N TRP A 156 -2.62 -5.82 -12.40
CA TRP A 156 -3.00 -7.20 -12.66
C TRP A 156 -3.86 -7.33 -13.91
N LYS A 157 -3.74 -8.46 -14.61
CA LYS A 157 -4.57 -8.85 -15.76
C LYS A 157 -4.97 -10.31 -15.66
N ILE A 158 -6.13 -10.66 -16.21
CA ILE A 158 -6.49 -12.05 -16.50
C ILE A 158 -5.94 -12.39 -17.87
N LEU A 159 -5.26 -13.54 -17.98
CA LEU A 159 -4.86 -14.16 -19.23
C LEU A 159 -5.74 -15.38 -19.47
N ALA A 160 -6.44 -15.41 -20.58
CA ALA A 160 -7.12 -16.59 -21.10
C ALA A 160 -6.25 -17.23 -22.19
N GLU A 161 -5.91 -18.51 -22.04
CA GLU A 161 -5.07 -19.26 -22.99
C GLU A 161 -5.69 -20.61 -23.32
N ILE A 162 -5.71 -20.97 -24.61
CA ILE A 162 -6.14 -22.29 -25.07
C ILE A 162 -4.98 -23.26 -24.94
N LYS A 163 -5.22 -24.37 -24.27
CA LYS A 163 -4.26 -25.45 -24.12
C LYS A 163 -4.85 -26.77 -24.58
N THR A 164 -3.96 -27.65 -25.02
CA THR A 164 -4.27 -29.06 -25.25
C THR A 164 -3.68 -29.88 -24.12
N LYS A 165 -4.35 -30.97 -23.76
CA LYS A 165 -3.73 -31.98 -22.90
C LYS A 165 -2.83 -32.83 -23.79
N ASN A 166 -1.59 -33.08 -23.36
CA ASN A 166 -0.59 -33.82 -24.14
C ASN A 166 -1.22 -35.03 -24.86
N GLU A 167 -1.02 -35.09 -26.19
CA GLU A 167 -1.45 -36.16 -27.10
C GLU A 167 -2.98 -36.36 -27.28
N SER A 168 -3.84 -35.56 -26.63
CA SER A 168 -5.29 -35.57 -26.88
C SER A 168 -5.75 -34.43 -27.80
N THR A 169 -6.84 -34.65 -28.53
CA THR A 169 -7.54 -33.60 -29.31
C THR A 169 -8.41 -32.69 -28.43
N GLU A 170 -8.38 -32.90 -27.11
CA GLU A 170 -9.20 -32.16 -26.16
C GLU A 170 -8.56 -30.81 -25.84
N LYS A 171 -9.27 -29.74 -26.22
CA LYS A 171 -8.90 -28.36 -25.92
C LYS A 171 -9.57 -27.91 -24.63
N TRP A 172 -8.86 -27.15 -23.81
CA TRP A 172 -9.40 -26.51 -22.63
C TRP A 172 -8.97 -25.04 -22.57
N LEU A 173 -9.81 -24.24 -21.92
CA LEU A 173 -9.57 -22.81 -21.70
C LEU A 173 -9.01 -22.60 -20.29
N GLY A 174 -7.77 -22.13 -20.20
CA GLY A 174 -7.12 -21.82 -18.93
C GLY A 174 -7.17 -20.32 -18.62
N PHE A 175 -7.45 -19.98 -17.36
CA PHE A 175 -7.39 -18.61 -16.88
C PHE A 175 -6.24 -18.44 -15.88
N PHE A 176 -5.44 -17.41 -16.09
CA PHE A 176 -4.26 -17.11 -15.29
C PHE A 176 -4.30 -15.67 -14.82
N LEU A 177 -4.17 -15.46 -13.51
CA LEU A 177 -3.96 -14.11 -12.99
C LEU A 177 -2.48 -13.75 -13.16
N CYS A 178 -2.21 -12.69 -13.93
CA CYS A 178 -0.87 -12.29 -14.30
C CYS A 178 -0.57 -10.86 -13.83
N TYR A 179 0.63 -10.67 -13.32
CA TYR A 179 1.25 -9.36 -13.13
C TYR A 179 2.62 -9.38 -13.81
N ASP A 180 2.96 -8.35 -14.59
CA ASP A 180 4.26 -8.24 -15.26
C ASP A 180 5.03 -7.00 -14.80
N PRO A 181 5.98 -7.15 -13.85
CA PRO A 181 6.92 -6.10 -13.51
C PRO A 181 8.12 -6.00 -14.47
N LYS A 182 8.13 -6.77 -15.58
CA LYS A 182 9.17 -6.96 -16.64
C LYS A 182 9.93 -8.31 -16.60
N LYS A 183 9.23 -9.46 -16.58
CA LYS A 183 9.73 -10.88 -16.72
C LYS A 183 9.83 -11.76 -15.46
N GLY A 184 9.23 -11.38 -14.34
CA GLY A 184 9.09 -12.25 -13.16
C GLY A 184 7.66 -12.75 -13.00
N LYS A 185 7.23 -13.74 -13.79
CA LYS A 185 5.85 -14.26 -13.77
C LYS A 185 5.54 -14.92 -12.42
N LYS A 186 4.63 -14.33 -11.64
CA LYS A 186 3.87 -15.06 -10.63
C LYS A 186 2.45 -15.23 -11.18
N ALA A 187 2.09 -16.46 -11.52
CA ALA A 187 0.76 -16.81 -11.97
C ALA A 187 0.07 -17.63 -10.88
N LEU A 188 -1.03 -17.11 -10.32
CA LEU A 188 -2.00 -17.99 -9.68
C LEU A 188 -2.81 -18.64 -10.80
N THR A 189 -2.77 -19.97 -10.86
CA THR A 189 -3.46 -20.73 -11.90
C THR A 189 -4.80 -21.19 -11.37
N LEU A 190 -5.89 -20.75 -12.00
CA LEU A 190 -7.24 -21.24 -11.74
C LEU A 190 -7.67 -22.09 -12.94
N PHE A 191 -7.81 -23.40 -12.73
CA PHE A 191 -8.31 -24.31 -13.76
C PHE A 191 -9.83 -24.30 -13.72
N VAL A 192 -10.45 -23.69 -14.74
CA VAL A 192 -11.89 -23.81 -14.96
C VAL A 192 -12.10 -24.85 -16.06
N ASN A 193 -12.63 -26.02 -15.69
CA ASN A 193 -12.92 -27.07 -16.67
C ASN A 193 -14.23 -26.73 -17.38
N LEU A 194 -14.14 -26.22 -18.61
CA LEU A 194 -15.30 -25.98 -19.47
C LEU A 194 -15.58 -27.25 -20.28
N GLN A 195 -16.47 -28.09 -19.78
CA GLN A 195 -17.03 -29.19 -20.54
C GLN A 195 -18.16 -28.64 -21.43
N ALA A 196 -17.90 -28.50 -22.73
CA ALA A 196 -18.97 -28.25 -23.69
C ALA A 196 -19.83 -29.51 -23.81
N LYS A 197 -21.04 -29.50 -23.21
CA LYS A 197 -22.06 -30.51 -23.52
C LYS A 197 -22.57 -30.21 -24.93
N ARG A 198 -22.40 -31.20 -25.83
CA ARG A 198 -23.05 -31.22 -27.15
C ARG A 198 -24.56 -31.34 -27.00
#